data_AF-A0A6P4YNJ9-F1
#
_entry.id   AF-A0A6P4YNJ9-F1
#
_cell.length_a   1.000
_cell.length_b   1.000
_cell.length_c   1.000
_cell.angle_alpha   90.00
_cell.angle_beta   90.00
_cell.angle_gamma   90.00
#
_symmetry.space_group_name_H-M   'P 1'
#
loop_
_entity.id
_entity.type
_entity.pdbx_description
1 polymer ?
#
loop_
_entity_poly.entity_id
_entity_poly.type
_entity_poly.pdbx_seq_one_letter_code
_entity_poly.pdbx_strand_id
1 'polypeptide(L)'
;MSADPALLQHIENISKLCRICGQAVLKKRDKQKMYQPNPCRKYARRIHEIWGVDVTKDRGHRHPPAFCHRCRSKLARPPHFSRPKVVTWYDHDAFEGHCAACEKVASIAKGGRPTKIKPPGRPRSQPKQDDDKQEQQNETTAKLEEDNKLVGEHK
;
A
#
# COMPACT_ATOMS: atom_id res chain seq x y z
N MET A 1 35.77 21.77 6.25
CA MET A 1 34.33 21.85 5.93
C MET A 1 33.63 20.73 6.66
N SER A 2 32.97 21.03 7.77
CA SER A 2 32.23 20.03 8.55
C SER A 2 30.97 19.65 7.77
N ALA A 3 30.79 18.37 7.46
CA ALA A 3 29.57 17.90 6.81
C ALA A 3 28.38 18.08 7.76
N ASP A 4 27.24 18.51 7.20
CA ASP A 4 26.00 18.67 7.94
C ASP A 4 25.61 17.33 8.63
N PRO A 5 25.42 17.31 9.97
CA PRO A 5 25.06 16.09 10.69
C PRO A 5 23.75 15.46 10.18
N ALA A 6 22.79 16.25 9.70
CA ALA A 6 21.55 15.74 9.13
C ALA A 6 21.82 14.95 7.83
N LEU A 7 22.71 15.46 6.99
CA LEU A 7 23.15 14.78 5.76
C LEU A 7 23.87 13.47 6.06
N LEU A 8 24.74 13.44 7.07
CA LEU A 8 25.44 12.21 7.47
C LEU A 8 24.46 11.13 7.95
N GLN A 9 23.49 11.51 8.79
CA GLN A 9 22.46 10.59 9.25
C GLN A 9 21.59 10.08 8.09
N HIS A 10 21.28 10.95 7.14
CA HIS A 10 20.56 10.58 5.92
C HIS A 10 21.33 9.55 5.09
N ILE A 11 22.62 9.80 4.82
CA ILE A 11 23.51 8.88 4.08
C ILE A 11 23.55 7.52 4.77
N GLU A 12 23.66 7.51 6.10
CA GLU A 12 23.64 6.27 6.88
C GLU A 12 22.30 5.53 6.74
N ASN A 13 21.18 6.27 6.76
CA ASN A 13 19.85 5.68 6.59
C ASN A 13 19.68 5.05 5.20
N ILE A 14 20.01 5.77 4.12
CA ILE A 14 19.86 5.22 2.77
C ILE A 14 20.79 4.02 2.55
N SER A 15 21.96 3.97 3.20
CA SER A 15 22.88 2.82 3.13
C SER A 15 22.25 1.51 3.63
N LYS A 16 21.24 1.60 4.50
CA LYS A 16 20.50 0.45 5.06
C LYS A 16 19.44 -0.07 4.08
N LEU A 17 19.15 0.65 2.99
CA LEU A 17 18.10 0.32 2.03
C LEU A 17 18.65 -0.21 0.71
N CYS A 18 17.88 -1.07 0.05
CA CYS A 18 18.27 -1.70 -1.21
C CYS A 18 17.99 -0.75 -2.38
N ARG A 19 19.01 -0.45 -3.18
CA ARG A 19 18.88 0.41 -4.38
C ARG A 19 17.75 0.00 -5.32
N ILE A 20 17.49 -1.31 -5.44
CA ILE A 20 16.52 -1.85 -6.40
C ILE A 20 15.09 -1.83 -5.84
N CYS A 21 14.87 -2.39 -4.64
CA CYS A 21 13.52 -2.62 -4.10
C CYS A 21 13.17 -1.78 -2.87
N GLY A 22 14.11 -0.94 -2.39
CA GLY A 22 13.95 -0.07 -1.24
C GLY A 22 13.69 -0.78 0.09
N GLN A 23 13.85 -2.10 0.17
CA GLN A 23 13.78 -2.88 1.42
C GLN A 23 15.14 -2.88 2.12
N ALA A 24 15.21 -3.32 3.39
CA ALA A 24 16.49 -3.45 4.08
C ALA A 24 17.51 -4.29 3.27
N VAL A 25 18.76 -3.79 3.17
CA VAL A 25 19.85 -4.51 2.48
C VAL A 25 20.17 -5.82 3.18
N LEU A 26 20.33 -5.76 4.50
CA LEU A 26 20.58 -6.90 5.37
C LEU A 26 19.46 -7.00 6.42
N LYS A 27 18.85 -8.17 6.53
CA LYS A 27 17.94 -8.49 7.63
C LYS A 27 18.73 -8.88 8.88
N LYS A 28 18.08 -8.90 10.05
CA LYS A 28 18.69 -9.33 11.32
C LYS A 28 19.41 -10.68 11.20
N ARG A 29 18.77 -11.66 10.55
CA ARG A 29 19.36 -12.99 10.28
C ARG A 29 20.60 -12.95 9.39
N ASP A 30 20.65 -12.00 8.46
CA ASP A 30 21.75 -11.89 7.49
C ASP A 30 22.98 -11.29 8.20
N LYS A 31 22.75 -10.32 9.10
CA LYS A 31 23.79 -9.76 9.99
C LYS A 31 24.38 -10.81 10.93
N GLN A 32 23.55 -11.69 11.50
CA GLN A 32 24.01 -12.81 12.34
C GLN A 32 24.92 -13.78 11.59
N LYS A 33 24.69 -13.96 10.28
CA LYS A 33 25.52 -14.79 9.40
C LYS A 33 26.71 -14.04 8.81
N MET A 34 26.98 -12.81 9.26
CA MET A 34 28.03 -11.93 8.75
C MET A 34 27.99 -11.73 7.22
N TYR A 35 26.79 -11.76 6.64
CA TYR A 35 26.66 -11.47 5.22
C TYR A 35 26.94 -10.02 4.92
N GLN A 36 27.69 -9.80 3.85
CA GLN A 36 28.04 -8.48 3.38
C GLN A 36 26.99 -7.94 2.39
N PRO A 37 26.70 -6.63 2.41
CA PRO A 37 25.91 -5.97 1.37
C PRO A 37 26.44 -6.26 -0.04
N ASN A 38 25.56 -6.39 -1.03
CA ASN A 38 26.01 -6.53 -2.42
C ASN A 38 26.21 -5.13 -3.02
N PRO A 39 27.44 -4.72 -3.38
CA PRO A 39 27.70 -3.37 -3.87
C PRO A 39 27.13 -3.18 -5.27
N CYS A 40 26.39 -2.09 -5.52
CA CYS A 40 25.75 -1.81 -6.80
C CYS A 40 26.76 -1.72 -7.94
N ARG A 41 27.88 -1.01 -7.73
CA ARG A 41 28.93 -0.80 -8.75
C ARG A 41 29.47 -2.12 -9.33
N LYS A 42 29.67 -3.15 -8.50
CA LYS A 42 30.15 -4.47 -8.94
C LYS A 42 29.20 -5.16 -9.91
N TYR A 43 27.91 -4.83 -9.85
CA TYR A 43 26.85 -5.46 -10.65
C TYR A 43 26.18 -4.49 -11.61
N ALA A 44 26.77 -3.32 -11.87
CA ALA A 44 26.15 -2.23 -12.62
C ALA A 44 25.55 -2.68 -13.95
N ARG A 45 26.32 -3.42 -14.76
CA ARG A 45 25.87 -3.93 -16.06
C ARG A 45 24.62 -4.81 -15.94
N ARG A 46 24.64 -5.82 -15.06
CA ARG A 46 23.50 -6.73 -14.88
C ARG A 46 22.29 -6.04 -14.25
N ILE A 47 22.53 -5.05 -13.37
CA ILE A 47 21.45 -4.27 -12.78
C ILE A 47 20.72 -3.49 -13.87
N HIS A 48 21.46 -2.87 -14.78
CA HIS A 48 20.92 -2.16 -15.93
C HIS A 48 20.16 -3.12 -16.87
N GLU A 49 20.75 -4.27 -17.22
CA GLU A 49 20.10 -5.27 -18.08
C GLU A 49 18.75 -5.77 -17.54
N ILE A 50 18.65 -6.04 -16.23
CA ILE A 50 17.47 -6.69 -15.64
C ILE A 50 16.40 -5.69 -15.16
N TRP A 51 16.82 -4.53 -14.63
CA TRP A 51 15.91 -3.54 -14.05
C TRP A 51 15.85 -2.22 -14.81
N GLY A 52 16.74 -1.98 -15.78
CA GLY A 52 16.85 -0.68 -16.45
C GLY A 52 17.36 0.44 -15.53
N VAL A 53 18.06 0.11 -14.44
CA VAL A 53 18.58 1.09 -13.48
C VAL A 53 20.04 1.37 -13.76
N ASP A 54 20.36 2.63 -14.09
CA ASP A 54 21.74 3.09 -14.24
C ASP A 54 22.32 3.52 -12.88
N VAL A 55 23.15 2.66 -12.30
CA VAL A 55 23.83 2.92 -11.02
C VAL A 55 25.17 3.65 -11.18
N THR A 56 25.62 3.93 -12.40
CA THR A 56 26.89 4.64 -12.64
C THR A 56 26.77 6.12 -12.32
N LYS A 57 25.55 6.66 -12.41
CA LYS A 57 25.18 8.05 -12.11
C LYS A 57 24.66 8.23 -10.68
N ASP A 58 24.71 7.18 -9.86
CA ASP A 58 24.21 7.23 -8.49
C ASP A 58 25.03 8.20 -7.63
N ARG A 59 24.32 9.15 -7.01
CA ARG A 59 24.87 10.07 -6.00
C ARG A 59 24.80 9.45 -4.61
N GLY A 60 25.89 9.52 -3.85
CA GLY A 60 26.01 8.89 -2.53
C GLY A 60 25.04 9.39 -1.45
N HIS A 61 24.46 10.58 -1.62
CA HIS A 61 23.45 11.14 -0.72
C HIS A 61 22.01 10.96 -1.21
N ARG A 62 21.78 10.44 -2.42
CA ARG A 62 20.42 10.19 -2.94
C ARG A 62 20.12 8.71 -3.09
N HIS A 63 21.16 7.91 -3.38
CA HIS A 63 21.03 6.54 -3.79
C HIS A 63 21.77 5.60 -2.85
N PRO A 64 21.15 4.46 -2.47
CA PRO A 64 21.87 3.45 -1.72
C PRO A 64 23.03 2.85 -2.53
N PRO A 65 24.20 2.63 -1.92
CA PRO A 65 25.36 2.07 -2.59
C PRO A 65 25.26 0.54 -2.81
N ALA A 66 24.26 -0.12 -2.21
CA ALA A 66 24.14 -1.57 -2.18
C ALA A 66 22.70 -2.06 -2.41
N PHE A 67 22.56 -3.37 -2.65
CA PHE A 67 21.28 -4.05 -2.79
C PHE A 67 21.22 -5.38 -2.04
N CYS A 68 20.00 -5.82 -1.75
CA CYS A 68 19.74 -6.99 -0.89
C CYS A 68 19.94 -8.33 -1.62
N HIS A 69 20.15 -9.40 -0.85
CA HIS A 69 20.32 -10.76 -1.39
C HIS A 69 19.13 -11.24 -2.23
N ARG A 70 17.91 -10.81 -1.91
CA ARG A 70 16.72 -11.18 -2.70
C ARG A 70 16.80 -10.64 -4.12
N CYS A 71 17.30 -9.41 -4.29
CA CYS A 71 17.57 -8.86 -5.61
C CYS A 71 18.78 -9.54 -6.25
N ARG A 72 19.80 -9.93 -5.46
CA ARG A 72 20.94 -10.72 -5.99
C ARG A 72 20.51 -12.07 -6.56
N SER A 73 19.57 -12.79 -5.95
CA SER A 73 19.05 -14.04 -6.51
C SER A 73 18.37 -13.83 -7.86
N LYS A 74 17.67 -12.70 -8.04
CA LYS A 74 17.04 -12.33 -9.32
C LYS A 74 18.06 -11.95 -10.41
N LEU A 75 19.27 -11.53 -10.04
CA LEU A 75 20.37 -11.36 -11.01
C LEU A 75 20.86 -12.69 -11.61
N ALA A 76 20.74 -13.78 -10.85
CA ALA A 76 21.17 -15.11 -11.30
C ALA A 76 20.05 -15.83 -12.06
N ARG A 77 18.79 -15.58 -11.67
CA ARG A 77 17.59 -16.18 -12.26
C ARG A 77 16.58 -15.06 -12.55
N PRO A 78 16.75 -14.32 -13.67
CA PRO A 78 15.84 -13.24 -14.02
C PRO A 78 14.43 -13.82 -14.28
N PRO A 79 13.37 -13.16 -13.79
CA PRO A 79 12.01 -13.60 -14.04
C PRO A 79 11.68 -13.48 -15.52
N HIS A 80 11.13 -14.54 -16.10
CA HIS A 80 10.91 -14.67 -17.55
C HIS A 80 9.87 -13.69 -18.11
N PHE A 81 8.98 -13.12 -17.28
CA PHE A 81 7.83 -12.32 -17.75
C PHE A 81 7.43 -11.12 -16.87
N SER A 82 8.15 -10.80 -15.79
CA SER A 82 7.82 -9.63 -14.96
C SER A 82 9.02 -8.74 -14.76
N ARG A 83 8.97 -7.52 -15.31
CA ARG A 83 9.90 -6.45 -14.91
C ARG A 83 9.74 -6.26 -13.40
N PRO A 84 10.77 -6.53 -12.59
CA PRO A 84 10.59 -6.46 -11.15
C PRO A 84 10.35 -5.01 -10.75
N LYS A 85 9.40 -4.77 -9.83
CA LYS A 85 9.14 -3.43 -9.30
C LYS A 85 10.43 -2.78 -8.80
N VAL A 86 10.82 -1.70 -9.44
CA VAL A 86 11.94 -0.83 -9.05
C VAL A 86 11.38 0.28 -8.18
N VAL A 87 12.11 0.64 -7.12
CA VAL A 87 11.81 1.84 -6.34
C VAL A 87 12.45 3.04 -7.01
N THR A 88 11.64 4.04 -7.31
CA THR A 88 12.13 5.38 -7.68
C THR A 88 12.70 6.04 -6.44
N TRP A 89 13.96 6.48 -6.54
CA TRP A 89 14.60 7.30 -5.51
C TRP A 89 14.44 8.74 -5.96
N TYR A 90 13.68 9.51 -5.21
CA TYR A 90 13.33 10.89 -5.56
C TYR A 90 14.53 11.81 -5.36
N ASP A 91 14.49 12.95 -6.04
CA ASP A 91 15.38 14.07 -5.74
C ASP A 91 14.89 14.76 -4.47
N HIS A 92 15.48 14.38 -3.33
CA HIS A 92 15.29 15.06 -2.05
C HIS A 92 16.52 15.91 -1.74
N ASP A 93 16.50 17.17 -2.16
CA ASP A 93 17.58 18.12 -1.87
C ASP A 93 17.41 18.83 -0.51
N ALA A 94 16.21 18.77 0.07
CA ALA A 94 15.93 19.23 1.43
C ALA A 94 15.98 18.03 2.40
N PHE A 95 17.00 18.00 3.26
CA PHE A 95 17.17 16.97 4.31
C PHE A 95 16.36 17.27 5.58
N GLU A 96 15.59 18.37 5.58
CA GLU A 96 14.85 18.86 6.72
C GLU A 96 13.43 18.25 6.78
N GLY A 97 13.12 17.56 7.88
CA GLY A 97 11.78 17.18 8.28
C GLY A 97 11.27 15.81 7.83
N HIS A 98 11.15 15.56 6.52
CA HIS A 98 10.30 14.46 6.01
C HIS A 98 10.89 13.69 4.82
N CYS A 99 12.11 13.15 4.97
CA CYS A 99 12.66 12.26 3.96
C CYS A 99 11.98 10.88 4.01
N ALA A 100 11.27 10.50 2.95
CA ALA A 100 10.59 9.21 2.83
C ALA A 100 11.55 8.01 3.02
N ALA A 101 12.82 8.13 2.64
CA ALA A 101 13.82 7.09 2.87
C ALA A 101 14.16 6.96 4.37
N CYS A 102 14.33 8.09 5.07
CA CYS A 102 14.56 8.10 6.51
C CYS A 102 13.36 7.54 7.29
N GLU A 103 12.14 7.96 6.94
CA GLU A 103 10.89 7.44 7.54
C GLU A 103 10.74 5.94 7.34
N LYS A 104 11.12 5.44 6.16
CA LYS A 104 11.12 4.02 5.87
C LYS A 104 12.13 3.25 6.73
N VAL A 105 13.33 3.78 6.92
CA VAL A 105 14.32 3.18 7.83
C VAL A 105 13.80 3.16 9.27
N ALA A 106 13.21 4.26 9.73
CA ALA A 106 12.61 4.33 11.06
C ALA A 106 11.49 3.29 11.23
N SER A 107 10.65 3.12 10.20
CA SER A 107 9.57 2.11 10.19
C SER A 107 10.11 0.67 10.21
N ILE A 108 11.20 0.39 9.47
CA ILE A 108 11.89 -0.92 9.51
C ILE A 108 12.48 -1.18 10.90
N ALA A 109 13.06 -0.16 11.53
CA ALA A 109 13.68 -0.27 12.85
C ALA A 109 12.65 -0.49 13.98
N LYS A 110 11.51 0.22 13.93
CA LYS A 110 10.38 0.02 14.86
C LYS A 110 9.86 -1.42 14.81
N GLY A 111 9.90 -2.04 13.64
CA GLY A 111 9.39 -3.40 13.43
C GLY A 111 7.87 -3.47 13.55
N GLY A 112 7.33 -4.70 13.54
CA GLY A 112 5.90 -4.96 13.61
C GLY A 112 5.21 -5.10 12.25
N ARG A 113 3.99 -5.65 12.27
CA ARG A 113 3.12 -5.74 11.09
C ARG A 113 2.42 -4.38 10.92
N PRO A 114 2.43 -3.77 9.72
CA PRO A 114 1.63 -2.58 9.45
C PRO A 114 0.18 -2.83 9.87
N THR A 115 -0.40 -1.91 10.64
CA THR A 115 -1.81 -1.97 11.00
C THR A 115 -2.62 -1.88 9.72
N LYS A 116 -3.34 -2.97 9.39
CA LYS A 116 -4.18 -3.02 8.20
C LYS A 116 -5.32 -2.02 8.42
N ILE A 117 -5.29 -0.89 7.72
CA ILE A 117 -6.42 0.04 7.68
C ILE A 117 -7.59 -0.79 7.13
N LYS A 118 -8.61 -1.01 7.96
CA LYS A 118 -9.83 -1.70 7.52
C LYS A 118 -10.47 -0.78 6.48
N PRO A 119 -10.71 -1.24 5.24
CA PRO A 119 -11.51 -0.45 4.31
C PRO A 119 -12.85 -0.13 4.97
N PRO A 120 -13.44 1.06 4.70
CA PRO A 120 -14.81 1.33 5.13
C PRO A 120 -15.68 0.17 4.59
N GLY A 121 -16.40 -0.48 5.50
CA GLY A 121 -17.21 -1.65 5.14
C GLY A 121 -18.13 -1.32 3.97
N ARG A 122 -18.38 -2.30 3.11
CA ARG A 122 -19.40 -2.19 2.05
C ARG A 122 -20.70 -1.70 2.70
N PRO A 123 -21.33 -0.61 2.22
CA PRO A 123 -22.61 -0.17 2.77
C PRO A 123 -23.57 -1.35 2.71
N ARG A 124 -24.22 -1.65 3.85
CA ARG A 124 -25.22 -2.70 3.96
C ARG A 124 -26.36 -2.32 3.03
N SER A 125 -26.57 -3.09 1.97
CA SER A 125 -27.75 -2.94 1.11
C SER A 125 -28.97 -2.95 2.02
N GLN A 126 -29.76 -1.87 2.00
CA GLN A 126 -31.01 -1.81 2.75
C GLN A 126 -31.91 -2.97 2.28
N PRO A 127 -32.64 -3.64 3.19
CA PRO A 127 -33.60 -4.66 2.80
C PRO A 127 -34.65 -4.02 1.89
N LYS A 128 -34.88 -4.63 0.73
CA LYS A 128 -35.99 -4.28 -0.17
C LYS A 128 -37.29 -4.49 0.62
N GLN A 129 -38.14 -3.46 0.67
CA GLN A 129 -39.51 -3.64 1.09
C GLN A 129 -40.21 -4.43 -0.01
N ASP A 130 -40.76 -5.59 0.35
CA ASP A 130 -41.62 -6.38 -0.52
C ASP A 130 -43.01 -5.72 -0.55
N ASP A 131 -43.26 -4.92 -1.58
CA ASP A 131 -44.58 -4.40 -1.94
C ASP A 131 -45.42 -5.51 -2.61
N ASP A 132 -45.88 -6.50 -1.82
CA ASP A 132 -46.80 -7.55 -2.31
C ASP A 132 -47.85 -7.88 -1.24
N LYS A 133 -48.64 -6.86 -0.86
CA LYS A 133 -49.85 -7.05 -0.06
C LYS A 133 -50.87 -5.95 -0.30
N GLN A 134 -51.36 -5.84 -1.52
CA GLN A 134 -52.44 -4.93 -1.86
C GLN A 134 -53.44 -5.55 -2.84
N GLU A 135 -53.91 -6.77 -2.56
CA GLU A 135 -55.03 -7.34 -3.30
C GLU A 135 -55.69 -8.44 -2.48
N GLN A 136 -56.59 -8.08 -1.55
CA GLN A 136 -57.64 -8.92 -0.93
C GLN A 136 -58.15 -8.24 0.35
N GLN A 137 -58.98 -7.23 0.19
CA GLN A 137 -59.93 -6.69 1.18
C GLN A 137 -60.51 -5.43 0.52
N ASN A 138 -61.81 -5.48 0.17
CA ASN A 138 -62.73 -4.40 -0.23
C ASN A 138 -63.76 -4.86 -1.29
N GLU A 139 -63.79 -6.16 -1.63
CA GLU A 139 -64.87 -6.77 -2.42
C GLU A 139 -66.09 -7.20 -1.56
N THR A 140 -66.24 -6.65 -0.35
CA THR A 140 -67.30 -7.02 0.61
C THR A 140 -68.10 -5.83 1.15
N THR A 141 -68.04 -4.66 0.51
CA THR A 141 -68.85 -3.46 0.86
C THR A 141 -69.79 -3.02 -0.26
N ALA A 142 -70.36 -3.97 -1.00
CA ALA A 142 -71.35 -3.72 -2.05
C ALA A 142 -72.68 -4.48 -1.86
N LYS A 143 -73.00 -4.96 -0.64
CA LYS A 143 -74.19 -5.81 -0.40
C LYS A 143 -75.00 -5.52 0.88
N LEU A 144 -74.85 -4.37 1.54
CA LEU A 144 -75.57 -4.11 2.82
C LEU A 144 -76.16 -2.69 2.99
N GLU A 145 -76.33 -1.90 1.92
CA GLU A 145 -76.98 -0.57 2.00
C GLU A 145 -78.30 -0.47 1.22
N GLU A 146 -78.99 -1.59 0.97
CA GLU A 146 -80.33 -1.60 0.35
C GLU A 146 -81.50 -1.80 1.34
N ASP A 147 -81.27 -1.92 2.66
CA ASP A 147 -82.32 -2.31 3.63
C ASP A 147 -82.48 -1.39 4.85
N ASN A 148 -82.42 -0.05 4.70
CA ASN A 148 -82.94 0.84 5.76
C ASN A 148 -83.62 2.11 5.26
N LYS A 149 -84.48 1.94 4.26
CA LYS A 149 -85.53 2.88 3.89
C LYS A 149 -86.83 2.47 4.59
N LEU A 150 -87.03 2.91 5.84
CA LEU A 150 -88.28 2.89 6.66
C LEU A 150 -87.78 3.12 8.09
N VAL A 151 -87.94 4.27 8.75
CA VAL A 151 -89.13 4.86 9.37
C VAL A 151 -88.71 6.31 9.70
N GLY A 152 -89.38 7.38 9.22
CA GLY A 152 -90.61 7.91 9.83
C GLY A 152 -90.29 8.56 11.19
N GLU A 153 -90.23 9.89 11.32
CA GLU A 153 -91.35 10.81 11.54
C GLU A 153 -91.43 11.29 12.99
N HIS A 154 -91.72 12.60 13.14
CA HIS A 154 -92.31 13.27 14.31
C HIS A 154 -91.39 13.47 15.54
N LYS A 155 -91.41 14.59 16.25
CA LYS A 155 -92.02 15.92 16.15
C LYS A 155 -91.33 16.76 17.23
#